data_AF-A0AAU3Z8T5-F1
#
_entry.id   AF-A0AAU3Z8T5-F1
#
_cell.length_a   1.000
_cell.length_b   1.000
_cell.length_c   1.000
_cell.angle_alpha   90.00
_cell.angle_beta   90.00
_cell.angle_gamma   90.00
#
_symmetry.space_group_name_H-M   'P 1'
#
loop_
_entity.id
_entity.type
_entity.pdbx_description
1 polymer ?
#
loop_
_entity_poly.entity_id
_entity_poly.type
_entity_poly.pdbx_seq_one_letter_code
_entity_poly.pdbx_strand_id
1 'polypeptide(L)'
;MPGGGFSRLPNGSVVVALTLPSPDRMTHVRILVHAVNRARALTRVRNLGMRAVYLRGNTQPPTPDEITAVLHHPDGLLWRAAPQEEAELWHPIRALLGEGV
;
A
#
# COMPACT_ATOMS: atom_id res chain seq x y z
N MET A 1 -11.58 5.69 18.00
CA MET A 1 -11.95 5.97 16.59
C MET A 1 -11.51 4.79 15.77
N PRO A 2 -12.41 4.10 15.05
CA PRO A 2 -12.03 2.89 14.31
C PRO A 2 -11.04 3.30 13.23
N GLY A 3 -9.84 2.71 13.29
CA GLY A 3 -8.73 3.01 12.42
C GLY A 3 -9.13 2.76 10.98
N GLY A 4 -9.17 3.83 10.17
CA GLY A 4 -9.01 3.62 8.74
C GLY A 4 -7.65 2.97 8.51
N GLY A 5 -7.47 2.22 7.41
CA GLY A 5 -6.19 1.61 7.04
C GLY A 5 -5.09 2.63 6.72
N PHE A 6 -4.81 3.57 7.63
CA PHE A 6 -3.78 4.59 7.53
C PHE A 6 -3.34 5.07 8.91
N SER A 7 -2.10 5.53 8.98
CA SER A 7 -1.50 6.19 10.15
C SER A 7 -1.01 7.58 9.75
N ARG A 8 -1.24 8.58 10.62
CA ARG A 8 -0.72 9.95 10.43
C ARG A 8 0.65 10.06 11.08
N LEU A 9 1.59 10.67 10.38
CA LEU A 9 2.95 10.90 10.85
C LEU A 9 3.09 12.28 11.52
N PRO A 10 4.11 12.49 12.36
CA PRO A 10 4.33 13.77 13.06
C PRO A 10 4.50 14.97 12.11
N ASN A 11 5.02 14.74 10.90
CA ASN A 11 5.19 15.76 9.87
C ASN A 11 3.89 16.11 9.10
N GLY A 12 2.75 15.56 9.51
CA GLY A 12 1.44 15.79 8.89
C GLY A 12 1.12 14.91 7.67
N SER A 13 2.10 14.17 7.13
CA SER A 13 1.87 13.19 6.07
C SER A 13 1.21 11.91 6.62
N VAL A 14 0.81 11.01 5.72
CA VAL A 14 0.16 9.74 6.09
C VAL A 14 0.81 8.55 5.40
N VAL A 15 0.77 7.40 6.07
CA VAL A 15 0.99 6.09 5.48
C VAL A 15 -0.36 5.39 5.38
N VAL A 16 -0.73 4.94 4.19
CA VAL A 16 -1.97 4.19 3.95
C VAL A 16 -1.62 2.75 3.62
N ALA A 17 -2.25 1.80 4.30
CA ALA A 17 -2.19 0.37 4.00
C ALA A 17 -3.49 -0.08 3.34
N LEU A 18 -3.36 -0.77 2.21
CA LEU A 18 -4.49 -1.26 1.42
C LEU A 18 -4.24 -2.71 1.03
N THR A 19 -5.17 -3.60 1.32
CA THR A 19 -5.24 -4.93 0.72
C THR A 19 -6.16 -4.85 -0.50
N LEU A 20 -5.64 -5.14 -1.68
CA LEU A 20 -6.34 -5.06 -2.95
C LEU A 20 -6.15 -6.37 -3.73
N PRO A 21 -7.09 -6.76 -4.62
CA PRO A 21 -6.84 -7.85 -5.55
C PRO A 21 -5.61 -7.52 -6.41
N SER A 22 -4.76 -8.50 -6.65
CA SER A 22 -3.60 -8.35 -7.52
C SER A 22 -4.03 -8.11 -8.98
N PRO A 23 -3.22 -7.41 -9.80
CA PRO A 23 -3.53 -7.20 -11.21
C PRO A 23 -3.71 -8.52 -11.99
N ASP A 24 -2.98 -9.56 -11.60
CA ASP A 24 -3.04 -10.93 -12.16
C ASP A 24 -4.26 -11.73 -11.64
N ARG A 25 -5.07 -11.15 -10.76
CA ARG A 25 -6.35 -11.65 -10.22
C ARG A 25 -6.32 -12.97 -9.45
N MET A 26 -5.18 -13.64 -9.33
CA MET A 26 -5.07 -14.91 -8.59
C MET A 26 -4.84 -14.73 -7.08
N THR A 27 -4.41 -13.53 -6.63
CA THR A 27 -4.03 -13.27 -5.23
C THR A 27 -4.47 -11.89 -4.75
N HIS A 28 -4.34 -11.60 -3.45
CA HIS A 28 -4.40 -10.23 -2.94
C HIS A 28 -2.99 -9.70 -2.73
N VAL A 29 -2.84 -8.38 -2.75
CA VAL A 29 -1.60 -7.69 -2.44
C VAL A 29 -1.85 -6.66 -1.35
N ARG A 30 -0.92 -6.55 -0.43
CA ARG A 30 -0.87 -5.50 0.58
C ARG A 30 0.04 -4.38 0.07
N ILE A 31 -0.52 -3.20 -0.09
CA ILE A 31 0.14 -2.01 -0.64
C ILE A 31 0.27 -0.95 0.43
N LEU A 32 1.46 -0.40 0.55
CA LEU A 32 1.79 0.72 1.42
C LEU A 32 2.04 1.97 0.60
N VAL A 33 1.46 3.08 1.02
CA VAL A 33 1.60 4.37 0.33
C VAL A 33 1.93 5.46 1.33
N HIS A 34 3.11 6.06 1.19
CA HIS A 34 3.43 7.33 1.82
C HIS A 34 2.95 8.49 0.93
N ALA A 35 2.18 9.40 1.50
CA ALA A 35 1.66 10.57 0.82
C ALA A 35 1.35 11.70 1.78
N VAL A 36 1.25 12.93 1.26
CA VAL A 36 0.88 14.12 2.05
C VAL A 36 -0.52 14.03 2.69
N ASN A 37 -1.44 13.26 2.11
CA ASN A 37 -2.76 12.99 2.67
C ASN A 37 -3.40 11.73 2.05
N ARG A 38 -4.51 11.28 2.63
CA ARG A 38 -5.21 10.06 2.21
C ARG A 38 -5.72 10.14 0.77
N ALA A 39 -6.26 11.28 0.34
CA ALA A 39 -6.78 11.46 -1.01
C ALA A 39 -5.67 11.32 -2.08
N ARG A 40 -4.47 11.84 -1.80
CA ARG A 40 -3.29 11.66 -2.65
C ARG A 40 -2.82 10.22 -2.68
N ALA A 41 -2.78 9.53 -1.54
CA ALA A 41 -2.44 8.10 -1.50
C ALA A 41 -3.37 7.27 -2.41
N LEU A 42 -4.68 7.47 -2.31
CA LEU A 42 -5.68 6.79 -3.14
C LEU A 42 -5.57 7.15 -4.62
N THR A 43 -5.17 8.38 -4.93
CA THR A 43 -4.93 8.80 -6.31
C THR A 43 -3.72 8.08 -6.90
N ARG A 44 -2.62 7.94 -6.15
CA ARG A 44 -1.45 7.17 -6.60
C ARG A 44 -1.82 5.73 -6.90
N VAL A 45 -2.61 5.09 -6.03
CA VAL A 45 -3.10 3.71 -6.23
C VAL A 45 -3.95 3.58 -7.49
N ARG A 46 -4.90 4.49 -7.69
CA ARG A 46 -5.76 4.50 -8.90
C ARG A 46 -4.95 4.69 -10.18
N ASN A 47 -3.91 5.52 -10.15
CA ASN A 47 -3.04 5.76 -11.30
C ASN A 47 -2.21 4.53 -11.71
N LEU A 48 -2.08 3.54 -10.83
CA LEU A 48 -1.42 2.26 -11.13
C LEU A 48 -2.35 1.27 -11.84
N GLY A 49 -3.55 1.70 -12.24
CA GLY A 49 -4.57 0.82 -12.85
C GLY A 49 -5.34 -0.03 -11.83
N MET A 50 -5.06 0.11 -10.54
CA MET A 50 -5.83 -0.55 -9.48
C MET A 50 -7.18 0.12 -9.31
N ARG A 51 -8.19 -0.49 -9.96
CA ARG A 51 -9.60 -0.08 -9.86
C ARG A 51 -10.14 -0.49 -8.49
N ALA A 52 -10.13 0.46 -7.56
CA ALA A 52 -10.51 0.22 -6.19
C ALA A 52 -11.93 -0.35 -6.06
N VAL A 53 -12.01 -1.62 -5.66
CA VAL A 53 -13.12 -2.12 -4.83
C VAL A 53 -13.13 -1.24 -3.59
N TYR A 54 -14.31 -0.73 -3.22
CA TYR A 54 -14.53 0.21 -2.14
C TYR A 54 -13.62 -0.06 -0.93
N LEU A 55 -12.99 1.00 -0.40
CA LEU A 55 -12.13 1.04 0.79
C LEU A 55 -12.77 0.46 2.07
N ARG A 56 -13.99 -0.08 1.98
CA ARG A 56 -14.73 -0.78 3.05
C ARG A 56 -13.96 -1.94 3.67
N GLY A 57 -13.00 -2.54 2.97
CA GLY A 57 -12.15 -3.63 3.52
C GLY A 57 -10.83 -3.19 4.15
N ASN A 58 -10.42 -1.93 3.97
CA ASN A 58 -9.12 -1.45 4.46
C ASN A 58 -9.25 -0.80 5.83
N THR A 59 -9.48 -1.66 6.82
CA THR A 59 -9.61 -1.33 8.24
C THR A 59 -8.34 -1.62 9.03
N GLN A 60 -7.40 -2.39 8.47
CA GLN A 60 -6.13 -2.68 9.13
C GLN A 60 -5.17 -1.49 8.95
N PRO A 61 -4.83 -0.72 10.01
CA PRO A 61 -3.81 0.31 9.91
C PRO A 61 -2.43 -0.30 9.57
N PRO A 62 -1.50 0.49 9.02
CA PRO A 62 -0.13 0.03 8.83
C PRO A 62 0.55 -0.23 10.18
N THR A 63 1.35 -1.29 10.27
CA THR A 63 2.19 -1.59 11.43
C THR A 63 3.39 -0.63 11.51
N PRO A 64 4.10 -0.53 12.66
CA PRO A 64 5.32 0.28 12.76
C PRO A 64 6.42 -0.14 11.77
N ASP A 65 6.57 -1.44 11.53
CA ASP A 65 7.49 -1.99 10.53
C ASP A 65 7.11 -1.54 9.11
N GLU A 66 5.82 -1.62 8.77
CA GLU A 66 5.28 -1.16 7.49
C GLU A 66 5.53 0.34 7.27
N ILE A 67 5.32 1.15 8.31
CA ILE A 67 5.61 2.58 8.27
C ILE A 67 7.10 2.82 8.02
N THR A 68 7.97 2.09 8.71
CA THR A 68 9.42 2.22 8.55
C THR A 68 9.83 1.85 7.12
N ALA A 69 9.41 0.69 6.63
CA ALA A 69 9.73 0.21 5.29
C ALA A 69 9.37 1.22 4.19
N VAL A 70 8.14 1.76 4.21
CA VAL A 70 7.69 2.70 3.16
C VAL A 70 8.39 4.05 3.22
N LEU A 71 8.78 4.51 4.42
CA LEU A 71 9.50 5.78 4.59
C LEU A 71 10.94 5.73 4.09
N HIS A 72 11.56 4.55 4.09
CA HIS A 72 12.90 4.34 3.55
C HIS A 72 12.91 4.07 2.03
N HIS A 73 11.75 3.89 1.41
CA HIS A 73 11.67 3.62 -0.03
C HIS A 73 11.58 4.93 -0.84
N PRO A 74 12.39 5.14 -1.90
CA PRO A 74 12.43 6.41 -2.64
C PRO A 74 11.08 6.79 -3.28
N ASP A 75 10.33 5.80 -3.76
CA ASP A 75 9.01 6.05 -4.37
C ASP A 75 7.90 6.26 -3.32
N GLY A 76 8.15 5.98 -2.04
CA GLY A 76 7.12 5.98 -1.00
C GLY A 76 5.94 5.05 -1.32
N LEU A 77 6.20 3.98 -2.08
CA LEU A 77 5.20 2.99 -2.49
C LEU A 77 5.80 1.59 -2.51
N LEU A 78 5.20 0.68 -1.76
CA LEU A 78 5.63 -0.70 -1.63
C LEU A 78 4.43 -1.64 -1.75
N TRP A 79 4.70 -2.89 -2.11
CA TRP A 79 3.71 -3.96 -2.08
C TRP A 79 4.33 -5.29 -1.64
N ARG A 80 3.48 -6.23 -1.26
CA ARG A 80 3.77 -7.66 -1.08
C ARG A 80 2.49 -8.47 -1.27
N ALA A 81 2.56 -9.78 -1.45
CA ALA A 81 1.39 -10.63 -1.52
C ALA A 81 0.65 -10.71 -0.17
N ALA A 82 -0.62 -11.09 -0.25
CA ALA A 82 -1.53 -11.28 0.88
C ALA A 82 -2.34 -12.57 0.65
N PRO A 83 -2.40 -13.50 1.64
CA PRO A 83 -1.82 -13.41 2.99
C PRO A 83 -0.29 -13.35 2.98
N GLN A 84 0.28 -12.62 3.94
CA GLN A 84 1.73 -12.44 4.04
C GLN A 84 2.39 -13.78 4.36
N GLU A 85 3.30 -14.23 3.50
CA GLU A 85 4.23 -15.31 3.86
C GLU A 85 5.41 -14.72 4.65
N GLU A 86 5.89 -15.43 5.67
CA GLU A 86 6.93 -14.92 6.58
C GLU A 86 8.24 -14.56 5.87
N ALA A 87 8.52 -15.19 4.72
CA ALA A 87 9.72 -14.96 3.92
C ALA A 87 9.57 -13.84 2.87
N GLU A 88 8.35 -13.31 2.66
CA GLU A 88 8.11 -12.36 1.57
C GLU A 88 8.56 -10.94 1.97
N LEU A 89 9.51 -10.41 1.19
CA LEU A 89 10.04 -9.07 1.38
C LEU A 89 9.14 -8.01 0.75
N TRP A 90 9.34 -6.75 1.14
CA TRP A 90 8.69 -5.62 0.49
C TRP A 90 9.25 -5.41 -0.91
N HIS A 91 8.36 -5.34 -1.89
CA HIS A 91 8.70 -5.11 -3.28
C HIS A 91 8.36 -3.66 -3.69
N PRO A 92 9.19 -3.04 -4.56
CA PRO A 92 8.83 -1.76 -5.16
C PRO A 92 7.60 -1.94 -6.05
N ILE A 93 6.71 -0.95 -6.11
CA ILE A 93 5.45 -1.07 -6.86
C ILE A 93 5.64 -1.37 -8.36
N ARG A 94 6.76 -0.96 -8.95
CA ARG A 94 7.09 -1.28 -10.35
C ARG A 94 7.17 -2.79 -10.60
N ALA A 95 7.60 -3.58 -9.62
CA ALA A 95 7.64 -5.03 -9.74
C ALA A 95 6.23 -5.66 -9.83
N LEU A 96 5.21 -4.98 -9.33
CA LEU A 96 3.82 -5.43 -9.41
C LEU A 96 3.22 -5.24 -10.80
N LEU A 97 3.67 -4.22 -11.54
CA LEU A 97 3.09 -3.84 -12.84
C LEU A 97 3.75 -4.55 -14.02
N GLY A 98 4.65 -5.49 -13.75
CA GLY A 98 5.60 -6.03 -14.71
C GLY A 98 6.72 -5.03 -14.96
N GLU A 99 7.97 -5.48 -14.89
CA GLU A 99 9.00 -4.84 -15.70
C GLU A 99 8.54 -5.00 -17.15
N GLY A 100 7.93 -3.95 -17.71
CA GLY A 100 7.71 -3.86 -19.14
C GLY A 100 9.07 -3.74 -19.82
N VAL A 101 9.69 -4.88 -20.12
CA VAL A 101 10.73 -5.05 -21.12
C VAL A 101 10.35 -6.24 -21.98
#